data_AF-G8TG53-F1
#
_entry.id   AF-G8TG53-F1
#
_cell.length_a   1.000
_cell.length_b   1.000
_cell.length_c   1.000
_cell.angle_alpha   90.00
_cell.angle_beta   90.00
_cell.angle_gamma   90.00
#
_symmetry.space_group_name_H-M   'P 1'
#
loop_
_entity.id
_entity.type
_entity.pdbx_description
1 polymer ?
#
loop_
_entity_poly.entity_id
_entity_poly.type
_entity_poly.pdbx_seq_one_letter_code
_entity_poly.pdbx_strand_id
1 'polypeptide(L)'
;MTENIFMRYFREKNNLSQEAVANALHISKEQYAELEAGKSILKFETAKHLDAFFKSETCYFYILGLQNQLMATQDELIVLLKKQAVENGELSEEEASNLNAIGESSELEKIPELLLEKAAQNPTQVIQEVFKVRDIDSIRDDTWNWMKAAIANNKSSCEEENVRLTLMTFYKDLLVLLEAIHLINERGKWENAVGDRESMDAHPTTQSQDQPRDLVYEQVMNPEQVLKSFYEKYTLKQIRFLFWNWLDAGISNEGVGYDDGIERSFLLLLYEHIYCLVEAAYYLNDNATRS
;
A
#
# COMPACT_ATOMS: atom_id res chain seq x y z
N MET A 1 -15.49 -13.10 8.95
CA MET A 1 -15.72 -11.96 8.04
C MET A 1 -16.16 -10.74 8.85
N THR A 2 -15.54 -9.60 8.58
CA THR A 2 -15.72 -8.34 9.31
C THR A 2 -16.81 -7.51 8.62
N GLU A 3 -17.62 -6.80 9.42
CA GLU A 3 -18.65 -5.88 8.92
C GLU A 3 -18.08 -4.84 7.93
N ASN A 4 -18.82 -4.49 6.87
CA ASN A 4 -18.42 -3.44 5.93
C ASN A 4 -18.80 -2.06 6.48
N ILE A 5 -18.03 -1.58 7.44
CA ILE A 5 -18.26 -0.33 8.20
C ILE A 5 -18.43 0.87 7.26
N PHE A 6 -17.76 0.88 6.11
CA PHE A 6 -17.87 1.96 5.13
C PHE A 6 -19.23 1.99 4.44
N MET A 7 -19.80 0.85 4.05
CA MET A 7 -21.16 0.82 3.49
C MET A 7 -22.19 1.41 4.48
N ARG A 8 -22.11 1.01 5.75
CA ARG A 8 -22.95 1.59 6.81
C ARG A 8 -22.71 3.08 6.96
N TYR A 9 -21.45 3.51 7.05
CA TYR A 9 -21.07 4.91 7.20
C TYR A 9 -21.64 5.79 6.07
N PHE A 10 -21.45 5.41 4.80
CA PHE A 10 -21.96 6.19 3.67
C PHE A 10 -23.49 6.23 3.65
N ARG A 11 -24.15 5.11 3.94
CA ARG A 11 -25.61 5.07 4.07
C ARG A 11 -26.13 6.02 5.15
N GLU A 12 -25.57 5.94 6.36
CA GLU A 12 -25.99 6.75 7.51
C GLU A 12 -25.66 8.23 7.33
N LYS A 13 -24.48 8.55 6.80
CA LYS A 13 -24.08 9.93 6.47
C LYS A 13 -25.06 10.61 5.50
N ASN A 14 -25.64 9.85 4.59
CA ASN A 14 -26.62 10.35 3.60
C ASN A 14 -28.08 10.21 4.08
N ASN A 15 -28.32 9.80 5.33
CA ASN A 15 -29.65 9.56 5.90
C ASN A 15 -30.51 8.57 5.08
N LEU A 16 -29.89 7.53 4.52
CA LEU A 16 -30.56 6.52 3.71
C LEU A 16 -30.90 5.27 4.52
N SER A 17 -32.03 4.63 4.21
CA SER A 17 -32.36 3.30 4.72
C SER A 17 -31.65 2.22 3.90
N GLN A 18 -31.48 1.01 4.47
CA GLN A 18 -30.94 -0.13 3.72
C GLN A 18 -31.78 -0.45 2.46
N GLU A 19 -33.10 -0.26 2.55
CA GLU A 19 -34.03 -0.47 1.45
C GLU A 19 -33.85 0.57 0.33
N ALA A 20 -33.59 1.84 0.69
CA ALA A 20 -33.30 2.88 -0.31
C ALA A 20 -32.02 2.57 -1.10
N VAL A 21 -30.96 2.13 -0.42
CA VAL A 21 -29.70 1.77 -1.10
C VAL A 21 -29.88 0.49 -1.93
N ALA A 22 -30.55 -0.53 -1.38
CA ALA A 22 -30.84 -1.77 -2.11
C ALA A 22 -31.61 -1.52 -3.41
N ASN A 23 -32.64 -0.66 -3.36
CA ASN A 23 -33.42 -0.26 -4.53
C ASN A 23 -32.57 0.47 -5.58
N ALA A 24 -31.66 1.35 -5.15
CA ALA A 24 -30.74 2.05 -6.04
C ALA A 24 -29.74 1.11 -6.73
N LEU A 25 -29.38 0.01 -6.08
CA LEU A 25 -28.47 -1.01 -6.61
C LEU A 25 -29.18 -2.13 -7.38
N HIS A 26 -30.51 -2.09 -7.46
CA HIS A 26 -31.33 -3.16 -8.03
C HIS A 26 -31.09 -4.54 -7.39
N ILE A 27 -30.90 -4.57 -6.07
CA ILE A 27 -30.77 -5.80 -5.26
C ILE A 27 -31.83 -5.83 -4.16
N SER A 28 -32.05 -6.99 -3.55
CA SER A 28 -32.97 -7.11 -2.41
C SER A 28 -32.38 -6.43 -1.17
N LYS A 29 -33.26 -6.03 -0.24
CA LYS A 29 -32.84 -5.48 1.06
C LYS A 29 -31.97 -6.46 1.83
N GLU A 30 -32.29 -7.75 1.78
CA GLU A 30 -31.55 -8.83 2.43
C GLU A 30 -30.16 -8.97 1.82
N GLN A 31 -30.04 -8.92 0.49
CA GLN A 31 -28.74 -8.95 -0.19
C GLN A 31 -27.86 -7.76 0.20
N TYR A 32 -28.44 -6.57 0.29
CA TYR A 32 -27.72 -5.39 0.77
C TYR A 32 -27.32 -5.52 2.25
N ALA A 33 -28.21 -6.04 3.10
CA ALA A 33 -27.91 -6.26 4.52
C ALA A 33 -26.78 -7.27 4.72
N GLU A 34 -26.70 -8.30 3.87
CA GLU A 34 -25.57 -9.23 3.86
C GLU A 34 -24.26 -8.55 3.44
N LEU A 35 -24.29 -7.69 2.41
CA LEU A 35 -23.11 -6.92 1.98
C LEU A 35 -22.62 -6.00 3.10
N GLU A 36 -23.52 -5.25 3.72
CA GLU A 36 -23.20 -4.34 4.82
C GLU A 36 -22.68 -5.11 6.06
N ALA A 37 -23.24 -6.28 6.34
CA ALA A 37 -22.77 -7.16 7.42
C ALA A 37 -21.46 -7.91 7.08
N GLY A 38 -20.92 -7.75 5.86
CA GLY A 38 -19.74 -8.47 5.39
C GLY A 38 -19.96 -9.98 5.21
N LYS A 39 -21.22 -10.43 5.06
CA LYS A 39 -21.57 -11.84 4.82
C LYS A 39 -21.48 -12.23 3.35
N SER A 40 -21.48 -11.25 2.45
CA SER A 40 -21.33 -11.46 1.02
C SER A 40 -20.25 -10.53 0.46
N ILE A 41 -19.57 -11.01 -0.59
CA ILE A 41 -18.50 -10.29 -1.26
C ILE A 41 -19.11 -9.19 -2.14
N LEU A 42 -18.57 -7.97 -2.02
CA LEU A 42 -18.96 -6.86 -2.89
C LEU A 42 -18.40 -7.08 -4.29
N LYS A 43 -19.27 -7.47 -5.22
CA LYS A 43 -18.93 -7.63 -6.63
C LYS A 43 -18.57 -6.28 -7.26
N PHE A 44 -17.63 -6.29 -8.20
CA PHE A 44 -17.14 -5.09 -8.88
C PHE A 44 -18.26 -4.25 -9.51
N GLU A 45 -19.22 -4.86 -10.20
CA GLU A 45 -20.33 -4.13 -10.82
C GLU A 45 -21.25 -3.47 -9.77
N THR A 46 -21.49 -4.11 -8.63
CA THR A 46 -22.24 -3.49 -7.51
C THR A 46 -21.43 -2.36 -6.87
N ALA A 47 -20.12 -2.53 -6.76
CA ALA A 47 -19.19 -1.52 -6.28
C ALA A 47 -19.19 -0.25 -7.14
N LYS A 48 -19.19 -0.37 -8.48
CA LYS A 48 -19.34 0.76 -9.41
C LYS A 48 -20.64 1.53 -9.17
N HIS A 49 -21.75 0.82 -9.02
CA HIS A 49 -23.05 1.46 -8.78
C HIS A 49 -23.09 2.17 -7.42
N LEU A 50 -22.49 1.60 -6.38
CA LEU A 50 -22.37 2.24 -5.07
C LEU A 50 -21.58 3.55 -5.14
N ASP A 51 -20.45 3.54 -5.84
CA ASP A 51 -19.58 4.71 -6.00
C ASP A 51 -20.32 5.85 -6.75
N ALA A 52 -20.98 5.50 -7.86
CA ALA A 52 -21.80 6.43 -8.62
C ALA A 52 -23.01 6.95 -7.83
N PHE A 53 -23.63 6.10 -7.02
CA PHE A 53 -24.80 6.44 -6.21
C PHE A 53 -24.46 7.41 -5.08
N PHE A 54 -23.38 7.14 -4.34
CA PHE A 54 -22.96 8.00 -3.23
C PHE A 54 -22.26 9.28 -3.69
N LYS A 55 -21.81 9.35 -4.94
CA LYS A 55 -21.02 10.47 -5.49
C LYS A 55 -19.91 10.88 -4.53
N SER A 56 -19.29 9.89 -3.87
CA SER A 56 -18.23 10.18 -2.93
C SER A 56 -17.05 10.78 -3.68
N GLU A 57 -16.40 11.76 -3.07
CA GLU A 57 -15.12 12.28 -3.57
C GLU A 57 -14.04 11.18 -3.61
N THR A 58 -14.26 10.06 -2.92
CA THR A 58 -13.38 8.90 -2.88
C THR A 58 -13.98 7.72 -3.64
N CYS A 59 -13.19 7.04 -4.48
CA CYS A 59 -13.59 5.85 -5.23
C CYS A 59 -13.52 4.55 -4.41
N TYR A 60 -13.89 4.62 -3.12
CA TYR A 60 -13.67 3.53 -2.16
C TYR A 60 -14.36 2.23 -2.58
N PHE A 61 -15.63 2.31 -2.97
CA PHE A 61 -16.38 1.10 -3.34
C PHE A 61 -15.81 0.48 -4.61
N TYR A 62 -15.42 1.31 -5.57
CA TYR A 62 -14.78 0.88 -6.79
C TYR A 62 -13.49 0.09 -6.52
N ILE A 63 -12.59 0.62 -5.67
CA ILE A 63 -11.34 -0.03 -5.29
C ILE A 63 -11.62 -1.37 -4.58
N LEU A 64 -12.54 -1.39 -3.61
CA LEU A 64 -12.90 -2.62 -2.90
C LEU A 64 -13.48 -3.68 -3.85
N GLY A 65 -14.30 -3.25 -4.82
CA GLY A 65 -14.84 -4.12 -5.86
C GLY A 65 -13.75 -4.71 -6.75
N LEU A 66 -12.76 -3.91 -7.15
CA LEU A 66 -11.61 -4.36 -7.93
C LEU A 66 -10.78 -5.39 -7.14
N GLN A 67 -10.50 -5.12 -5.87
CA GLN A 67 -9.75 -6.04 -5.02
C GLN A 67 -10.46 -7.39 -4.91
N ASN A 68 -11.78 -7.39 -4.68
CA ASN A 68 -12.56 -8.63 -4.63
C ASN A 68 -12.55 -9.39 -5.97
N GLN A 69 -12.63 -8.67 -7.09
CA GLN A 69 -12.55 -9.29 -8.41
C GLN A 69 -11.15 -9.87 -8.69
N LEU A 70 -10.09 -9.18 -8.26
CA LEU A 70 -8.73 -9.67 -8.37
C LEU A 70 -8.55 -10.98 -7.59
N MET A 71 -9.00 -11.02 -6.33
CA MET A 71 -8.96 -12.23 -5.51
C MET A 71 -9.72 -13.39 -6.16
N ALA A 72 -10.94 -13.15 -6.63
CA ALA A 72 -11.71 -14.18 -7.34
C ALA A 72 -11.00 -14.68 -8.62
N THR A 73 -10.37 -13.76 -9.37
CA THR A 73 -9.59 -14.13 -10.56
C THR A 73 -8.35 -14.96 -10.21
N GLN A 74 -7.68 -14.63 -9.10
CA GLN A 74 -6.55 -15.41 -8.59
C GLN A 74 -6.97 -16.83 -8.18
N ASP A 75 -8.11 -16.97 -7.50
CA ASP A 75 -8.67 -18.28 -7.15
C ASP A 75 -8.97 -19.12 -8.40
N GLU A 76 -9.59 -18.52 -9.41
CA GLU A 76 -9.84 -19.18 -10.71
C GLU A 76 -8.53 -19.60 -11.39
N LEU A 77 -7.51 -18.74 -11.38
CA LEU A 77 -6.20 -19.05 -11.96
C LEU A 77 -5.52 -20.20 -11.23
N ILE A 78 -5.60 -20.24 -9.89
CA ILE A 78 -5.07 -21.33 -9.08
C ILE A 78 -5.75 -22.65 -9.45
N VAL A 79 -7.08 -22.65 -9.63
CA VAL A 79 -7.84 -23.82 -10.08
C VAL A 79 -7.38 -24.29 -11.46
N LEU A 80 -7.17 -23.38 -12.40
CA LEU A 80 -6.70 -23.70 -13.75
C LEU A 80 -5.27 -24.27 -13.73
N LEU A 81 -4.35 -23.66 -12.98
CA LEU A 81 -2.97 -24.12 -12.83
C LEU A 81 -2.92 -25.51 -12.18
N LYS A 82 -3.73 -25.76 -11.15
CA LYS A 82 -3.87 -27.10 -10.53
C LYS A 82 -4.32 -28.14 -11.56
N LYS A 83 -5.35 -27.82 -12.34
CA LYS A 83 -5.87 -28.72 -13.38
C LYS A 83 -4.79 -29.02 -14.42
N GLN A 84 -4.05 -28.02 -14.88
CA GLN A 84 -2.97 -28.19 -15.84
C GLN A 84 -1.83 -29.06 -15.28
N ALA A 85 -1.46 -28.87 -14.01
CA ALA A 85 -0.43 -29.69 -13.36
C ALA A 85 -0.85 -31.17 -13.25
N VAL A 86 -2.13 -31.45 -12.98
CA VAL A 86 -2.68 -32.81 -12.98
C VAL A 86 -2.64 -33.42 -14.39
N GLU A 87 -3.05 -32.66 -15.41
CA GLU A 87 -3.02 -33.11 -16.81
C GLU A 87 -1.59 -33.41 -17.31
N ASN A 88 -0.59 -32.68 -16.81
CA ASN A 88 0.82 -32.90 -17.12
C ASN A 88 1.46 -34.06 -16.31
N GLY A 89 0.77 -34.61 -15.31
CA GLY A 89 1.33 -35.60 -14.38
C GLY A 89 2.34 -35.01 -13.39
N GLU A 90 2.36 -33.68 -13.22
CA GLU A 90 3.19 -32.97 -12.24
C GLU A 90 2.58 -33.04 -10.82
N LEU A 91 1.26 -33.21 -10.73
CA LEU A 91 0.51 -33.39 -9.49
C LEU A 91 -0.46 -34.57 -9.62
N SER A 92 -0.64 -35.35 -8.55
CA SER A 92 -1.75 -36.30 -8.45
C SER A 92 -3.08 -35.59 -8.14
N GLU A 93 -4.20 -36.21 -8.51
CA GLU A 93 -5.54 -35.70 -8.15
C GLU A 93 -5.75 -35.58 -6.63
N GLU A 94 -5.08 -36.45 -5.86
CA GLU A 94 -5.11 -36.45 -4.40
C GLU A 94 -4.32 -35.28 -3.82
N GLU A 95 -3.13 -34.98 -4.35
CA GLU A 95 -2.36 -33.78 -3.98
C GLU A 95 -3.09 -32.48 -4.35
N ALA A 96 -3.73 -32.44 -5.53
CA ALA A 96 -4.52 -31.29 -5.96
C ALA A 96 -5.76 -31.06 -5.06
N SER A 97 -6.39 -32.14 -4.59
CA SER A 97 -7.53 -32.08 -3.67
C SER A 97 -7.10 -31.70 -2.25
N ASN A 98 -5.95 -32.19 -1.78
CA ASN A 98 -5.39 -31.82 -0.47
C ASN A 98 -4.95 -30.35 -0.42
N LEU A 99 -4.50 -29.77 -1.54
CA LEU A 99 -4.27 -28.33 -1.65
C LEU A 99 -5.54 -27.49 -1.50
N ASN A 100 -6.74 -28.07 -1.67
CA ASN A 100 -8.01 -27.39 -1.37
C ASN A 100 -8.40 -27.56 0.11
N ALA A 101 -8.04 -28.69 0.74
CA ALA A 101 -8.31 -28.94 2.17
C ALA A 101 -7.44 -28.10 3.12
N ILE A 102 -6.26 -27.67 2.68
CA ILE A 102 -5.47 -26.62 3.35
C ILE A 102 -6.27 -25.29 3.41
N GLY A 103 -7.28 -25.13 2.55
CA GLY A 103 -8.27 -24.04 2.51
C GLY A 103 -9.36 -24.07 3.59
N GLU A 104 -9.56 -25.18 4.30
CA GLU A 104 -10.62 -25.31 5.33
C GLU A 104 -10.06 -25.67 6.74
N SER A 105 -8.75 -25.91 6.83
CA SER A 105 -8.04 -26.02 8.11
C SER A 105 -8.02 -24.66 8.82
N SER A 106 -8.23 -24.66 10.14
CA SER A 106 -8.31 -23.51 11.05
C SER A 106 -7.06 -22.60 11.09
N GLU A 107 -6.11 -22.75 10.17
CA GLU A 107 -4.99 -21.84 9.96
C GLU A 107 -5.34 -20.65 9.05
N LEU A 108 -6.45 -20.70 8.32
CA LEU A 108 -6.94 -19.60 7.47
C LEU A 108 -7.54 -18.40 8.22
N GLU A 109 -7.67 -18.48 9.55
CA GLU A 109 -8.00 -17.31 10.38
C GLU A 109 -6.80 -16.42 10.72
N LYS A 110 -5.57 -16.82 10.36
CA LYS A 110 -4.44 -15.89 10.38
C LYS A 110 -4.36 -15.19 9.03
N ILE A 111 -5.31 -14.28 8.79
CA ILE A 111 -5.14 -13.23 7.78
C ILE A 111 -3.71 -12.69 8.00
N PRO A 112 -2.81 -12.79 7.00
CA PRO A 112 -1.45 -12.31 7.17
C PRO A 112 -1.53 -10.86 7.63
N GLU A 113 -1.02 -10.61 8.84
CA GLU A 113 -0.99 -9.26 9.40
C GLU A 113 -0.26 -8.36 8.40
N LEU A 114 -0.97 -7.31 7.95
CA LEU A 114 -0.45 -6.43 6.92
C LEU A 114 0.83 -5.78 7.42
N LEU A 115 1.78 -5.53 6.52
CA LEU A 115 3.06 -4.96 6.94
C LEU A 115 2.88 -3.62 7.67
N LEU A 116 1.87 -2.85 7.25
CA LEU A 116 1.45 -1.61 7.89
C LEU A 116 0.98 -1.81 9.34
N GLU A 117 0.27 -2.89 9.65
CA GLU A 117 -0.23 -3.17 10.99
C GLU A 117 0.90 -3.41 12.00
N LYS A 118 2.06 -3.86 11.50
CA LYS A 118 3.29 -4.10 12.27
C LYS A 118 4.13 -2.85 12.51
N ALA A 119 3.84 -1.73 11.84
CA ALA A 119 4.66 -0.53 11.90
C ALA A 119 4.74 0.06 13.32
N ALA A 120 3.68 -0.08 14.11
CA ALA A 120 3.65 0.44 15.49
C ALA A 120 4.46 -0.41 16.48
N GLN A 121 4.51 -1.72 16.27
CA GLN A 121 5.10 -2.70 17.18
C GLN A 121 6.56 -2.98 16.82
N ASN A 122 6.87 -3.06 15.52
CA ASN A 122 8.21 -3.36 15.02
C ASN A 122 8.56 -2.55 13.76
N PRO A 123 8.74 -1.22 13.88
CA PRO A 123 8.99 -0.35 12.73
C PRO A 123 10.29 -0.71 11.99
N THR A 124 11.35 -1.12 12.72
CA THR A 124 12.61 -1.54 12.10
C THR A 124 12.42 -2.76 11.19
N GLN A 125 11.64 -3.75 11.63
CA GLN A 125 11.32 -4.91 10.80
C GLN A 125 10.52 -4.51 9.56
N VAL A 126 9.54 -3.61 9.69
CA VAL A 126 8.77 -3.12 8.54
C VAL A 126 9.67 -2.49 7.48
N ILE A 127 10.60 -1.63 7.90
CA ILE A 127 11.57 -0.99 7.01
C ILE A 127 12.44 -2.04 6.31
N GLN A 128 12.92 -3.04 7.06
CA GLN A 128 13.72 -4.13 6.51
C GLN A 128 12.94 -4.93 5.45
N GLU A 129 11.70 -5.30 5.71
CA GLU A 129 10.87 -6.06 4.76
C GLU A 129 10.62 -5.28 3.46
N VAL A 130 10.36 -3.97 3.54
CA VAL A 130 10.20 -3.14 2.32
C VAL A 130 11.51 -3.11 1.53
N PHE A 131 12.66 -2.87 2.18
CA PHE A 131 13.95 -2.80 1.49
C PHE A 131 14.51 -4.17 1.06
N LYS A 132 13.90 -5.30 1.45
CA LYS A 132 14.22 -6.62 0.88
C LYS A 132 13.66 -6.79 -0.52
N VAL A 133 12.49 -6.21 -0.79
CA VAL A 133 11.78 -6.38 -2.07
C VAL A 133 12.03 -5.23 -3.04
N ARG A 134 12.51 -4.09 -2.55
CA ARG A 134 12.68 -2.88 -3.36
C ARG A 134 13.87 -2.07 -2.88
N ASP A 135 14.82 -1.82 -3.77
CA ASP A 135 15.95 -0.94 -3.50
C ASP A 135 15.56 0.55 -3.57
N ILE A 136 16.43 1.42 -3.03
CA ILE A 136 16.16 2.86 -2.94
C ILE A 136 16.12 3.53 -4.31
N ASP A 137 16.90 3.07 -5.30
CA ASP A 137 16.89 3.62 -6.65
C ASP A 137 15.55 3.32 -7.35
N SER A 138 15.06 2.09 -7.24
CA SER A 138 13.72 1.71 -7.73
C SER A 138 12.61 2.52 -7.06
N ILE A 139 12.71 2.83 -5.75
CA ILE A 139 11.75 3.73 -5.08
C ILE A 139 11.81 5.14 -5.69
N ARG A 140 13.01 5.70 -5.91
CA ARG A 140 13.17 7.04 -6.49
C ARG A 140 12.58 7.14 -7.89
N ASP A 141 12.89 6.18 -8.76
CA ASP A 141 12.41 6.18 -10.15
C ASP A 141 10.89 6.01 -10.21
N ASP A 142 10.33 5.09 -9.42
CA ASP A 142 8.90 4.86 -9.41
C ASP A 142 8.11 6.01 -8.77
N THR A 143 8.62 6.61 -7.70
CA THR A 143 8.00 7.82 -7.12
C THR A 143 8.08 9.01 -8.06
N TRP A 144 9.15 9.14 -8.84
CA TRP A 144 9.22 10.16 -9.88
C TRP A 144 8.16 9.94 -10.98
N ASN A 145 7.97 8.69 -11.41
CA ASN A 145 6.91 8.34 -12.37
C ASN A 145 5.52 8.65 -11.81
N TRP A 146 5.28 8.32 -10.54
CA TRP A 146 4.05 8.66 -9.84
C TRP A 146 3.83 10.16 -9.73
N MET A 147 4.87 10.94 -9.42
CA MET A 147 4.80 12.40 -9.38
C MET A 147 4.42 12.97 -10.75
N LYS A 148 5.07 12.52 -11.82
CA LYS A 148 4.77 12.96 -13.19
C LYS A 148 3.32 12.67 -13.58
N ALA A 149 2.81 11.47 -13.28
CA ALA A 149 1.42 11.12 -13.54
C ALA A 149 0.46 12.03 -12.77
N ALA A 150 0.71 12.26 -11.48
CA ALA A 150 -0.16 13.09 -10.66
C ALA A 150 -0.23 14.55 -11.14
N ILE A 151 0.92 15.17 -11.47
CA ILE A 151 0.95 16.57 -11.93
C ILE A 151 0.43 16.77 -13.35
N ALA A 152 0.48 15.73 -14.19
CA ALA A 152 -0.07 15.75 -15.54
C ALA A 152 -1.59 15.54 -15.56
N ASN A 153 -2.17 15.07 -14.45
CA ASN A 153 -3.59 14.78 -14.36
C ASN A 153 -4.41 16.08 -14.18
N ASN A 154 -5.12 16.48 -15.24
CA ASN A 154 -6.01 17.64 -15.26
C ASN A 154 -7.46 17.32 -14.84
N LYS A 155 -7.71 16.13 -14.30
CA LYS A 155 -9.02 15.67 -13.80
C LYS A 155 -9.02 15.35 -12.31
N SER A 156 -7.93 15.65 -11.60
CA SER A 156 -7.80 15.43 -10.16
C SER A 156 -7.63 16.75 -9.40
N SER A 157 -7.54 16.66 -8.07
CA SER A 157 -7.20 17.81 -7.22
C SER A 157 -5.87 18.49 -7.61
N CYS A 158 -4.98 17.81 -8.35
CA CYS A 158 -3.73 18.37 -8.84
C CYS A 158 -3.88 19.33 -10.05
N GLU A 159 -5.11 19.54 -10.55
CA GLU A 159 -5.41 20.61 -11.50
C GLU A 159 -5.12 21.99 -10.88
N GLU A 160 -5.40 22.15 -9.58
CA GLU A 160 -5.16 23.38 -8.83
C GLU A 160 -3.64 23.61 -8.64
N GLU A 161 -3.16 24.79 -9.04
CA GLU A 161 -1.74 25.15 -8.97
C GLU A 161 -1.17 25.01 -7.55
N ASN A 162 -1.92 25.48 -6.54
CA ASN A 162 -1.49 25.40 -5.14
C ASN A 162 -1.36 23.95 -4.64
N VAL A 163 -2.28 23.07 -5.06
CA VAL A 163 -2.23 21.64 -4.71
C VAL A 163 -1.02 21.00 -5.37
N ARG A 164 -0.77 21.30 -6.65
CA ARG A 164 0.41 20.80 -7.38
C ARG A 164 1.72 21.23 -6.73
N LEU A 165 1.86 22.51 -6.37
CA LEU A 165 3.04 23.03 -5.68
C LEU A 165 3.24 22.38 -4.30
N THR A 166 2.15 22.15 -3.57
CA THR A 166 2.17 21.45 -2.28
C THR A 166 2.67 20.03 -2.46
N LEU A 167 2.15 19.30 -3.44
CA LEU A 167 2.54 17.93 -3.74
C LEU A 167 4.01 17.84 -4.18
N MET A 168 4.47 18.73 -5.06
CA MET A 168 5.88 18.78 -5.49
C MET A 168 6.83 19.09 -4.32
N THR A 169 6.41 19.94 -3.39
CA THR A 169 7.19 20.24 -2.18
C THR A 169 7.27 19.00 -1.30
N PHE A 170 6.11 18.39 -1.00
CA PHE A 170 6.02 17.16 -0.22
C PHE A 170 6.88 16.04 -0.79
N TYR A 171 6.89 15.85 -2.12
CA TYR A 171 7.72 14.84 -2.78
C TYR A 171 9.21 15.04 -2.54
N LYS A 172 9.71 16.27 -2.62
CA LYS A 172 11.12 16.55 -2.34
C LYS A 172 11.48 16.20 -0.90
N ASP A 173 10.64 16.59 0.06
CA ASP A 173 10.87 16.26 1.46
C ASP A 173 10.76 14.75 1.71
N LEU A 174 9.85 14.06 1.01
CA LEU A 174 9.67 12.62 1.10
C LEU A 174 10.90 11.87 0.58
N LEU A 175 11.54 12.29 -0.53
CA LEU A 175 12.75 11.64 -1.02
C LEU A 175 13.88 11.70 0.02
N VAL A 176 14.10 12.87 0.62
CA VAL A 176 15.07 13.07 1.70
C VAL A 176 14.74 12.14 2.89
N LEU A 177 13.47 12.02 3.26
CA LEU A 177 13.04 11.08 4.29
C LEU A 177 13.36 9.62 3.91
N LEU A 178 13.01 9.18 2.71
CA LEU A 178 13.19 7.80 2.26
C LEU A 178 14.66 7.39 2.22
N GLU A 179 15.55 8.30 1.80
CA GLU A 179 17.01 8.08 1.86
C GLU A 179 17.50 7.95 3.31
N ALA A 180 17.01 8.80 4.22
CA ALA A 180 17.39 8.72 5.62
C ALA A 180 16.94 7.39 6.26
N ILE A 181 15.72 6.93 5.95
CA ILE A 181 15.21 5.62 6.39
C ILE A 181 16.08 4.50 5.83
N HIS A 182 16.49 4.59 4.56
CA HIS A 182 17.39 3.62 3.94
C HIS A 182 18.75 3.57 4.67
N LEU A 183 19.36 4.72 4.96
CA LEU A 183 20.62 4.77 5.71
C LEU A 183 20.50 4.18 7.12
N ILE A 184 19.41 4.45 7.84
CA ILE A 184 19.15 3.86 9.16
C ILE A 184 19.06 2.33 9.04
N ASN A 185 18.36 1.82 8.02
CA ASN A 185 18.26 0.40 7.74
C ASN A 185 19.62 -0.25 7.47
N GLU A 186 20.43 0.36 6.60
CA GLU A 186 21.77 -0.16 6.29
C GLU A 186 22.67 -0.16 7.52
N ARG A 187 22.69 0.90 8.32
CA ARG A 187 23.43 0.96 9.60
C ARG A 187 23.02 -0.17 10.54
N GLY A 188 21.71 -0.41 10.68
CA GLY A 188 21.19 -1.50 11.51
C GLY A 188 21.62 -2.89 11.02
N LYS A 189 21.78 -3.10 9.70
CA LYS A 189 22.34 -4.37 9.17
C LYS A 189 23.80 -4.56 9.60
N TRP A 190 24.61 -3.51 9.57
CA TRP A 190 26.02 -3.57 9.99
C TRP A 190 26.18 -3.86 11.48
N GLU A 191 25.41 -3.19 12.34
CA GLU A 191 25.49 -3.40 13.79
C GLU A 191 25.15 -4.84 14.18
N ASN A 192 24.14 -5.42 13.55
CA ASN A 192 23.77 -6.82 13.76
C ASN A 192 24.83 -7.79 13.21
N ALA A 193 25.48 -7.47 12.09
CA ALA A 193 26.52 -8.32 11.51
C ALA A 193 27.84 -8.31 12.30
N VAL A 194 28.21 -7.17 12.89
CA VAL A 194 29.42 -7.02 13.71
C VAL A 194 29.28 -7.71 15.07
N GLY A 195 28.06 -7.80 15.61
CA GLY A 195 27.77 -8.52 16.86
C GLY A 195 28.05 -10.04 16.79
N ASP A 196 28.08 -10.62 15.59
CA ASP A 196 28.21 -12.07 15.39
C ASP A 196 29.60 -12.55 14.94
N ARG A 197 30.58 -11.67 14.63
CA ARG A 197 31.92 -12.10 14.16
C ARG A 197 33.11 -11.23 14.59
N GLU A 198 34.05 -11.87 15.29
CA GLU A 198 35.44 -11.43 15.53
C GLU A 198 36.35 -11.39 14.27
N SER A 199 35.84 -11.43 13.04
CA SER A 199 36.70 -11.40 11.84
C SER A 199 36.74 -10.02 11.18
N MET A 200 37.60 -9.15 11.72
CA MET A 200 38.18 -8.02 10.98
C MET A 200 38.89 -8.58 9.74
N ASP A 201 38.38 -8.28 8.54
CA ASP A 201 39.17 -8.14 7.29
C ASP A 201 38.29 -7.99 6.03
N ALA A 202 36.97 -8.06 6.12
CA ALA A 202 36.09 -7.73 5.00
C ALA A 202 35.66 -6.25 5.06
N HIS A 203 36.53 -5.33 4.66
CA HIS A 203 36.07 -4.02 4.20
C HIS A 203 35.30 -4.23 2.88
N PRO A 204 33.99 -3.99 2.82
CA PRO A 204 33.25 -4.12 1.57
C PRO A 204 33.60 -2.92 0.70
N THR A 205 34.50 -3.11 -0.25
CA THR A 205 34.76 -2.22 -1.39
C THR A 205 33.63 -2.28 -2.43
N THR A 206 32.42 -2.66 -2.04
CA THR A 206 31.28 -2.58 -2.94
C THR A 206 30.90 -1.10 -3.01
N GLN A 207 31.33 -0.45 -4.08
CA GLN A 207 30.67 0.71 -4.65
C GLN A 207 29.20 0.34 -4.90
N SER A 208 28.39 0.30 -3.84
CA SER A 208 26.96 0.10 -3.96
C SER A 208 26.42 1.34 -4.64
N GLN A 209 25.60 1.13 -5.66
CA GLN A 209 24.96 2.17 -6.45
C GLN A 209 23.95 2.98 -5.60
N ASP A 210 23.74 2.59 -4.35
CA ASP A 210 22.76 3.14 -3.40
C ASP A 210 23.31 4.31 -2.58
N GLN A 211 24.18 5.13 -3.17
CA GLN A 211 24.61 6.34 -2.47
C GLN A 211 23.42 7.30 -2.28
N PRO A 212 23.32 7.97 -1.11
CA PRO A 212 22.39 9.07 -0.94
C PRO A 212 22.60 10.13 -2.02
N ARG A 213 21.51 10.56 -2.67
CA ARG A 213 21.52 11.56 -3.74
C ARG A 213 20.95 12.89 -3.26
N ASP A 214 19.94 12.82 -2.40
CA ASP A 214 19.17 13.96 -1.92
C ASP A 214 19.58 14.42 -0.51
N LEU A 215 20.29 13.59 0.25
CA LEU A 215 20.82 13.96 1.57
C LEU A 215 22.09 14.82 1.48
N VAL A 216 22.13 15.91 2.26
CA VAL A 216 23.38 16.65 2.50
C VAL A 216 24.26 15.94 3.52
N TYR A 217 25.55 16.30 3.59
CA TYR A 217 26.54 15.65 4.44
C TYR A 217 26.10 15.54 5.92
N GLU A 218 25.51 16.60 6.47
CA GLU A 218 25.02 16.62 7.85
C GLU A 218 23.90 15.60 8.07
N GLN A 219 23.03 15.43 7.08
CA GLN A 219 21.92 14.47 7.13
C GLN A 219 22.42 13.04 6.93
N VAL A 220 23.44 12.82 6.10
CA VAL A 220 24.10 11.50 5.97
C VAL A 220 24.73 11.08 7.29
N MET A 221 25.31 12.03 8.04
CA MET A 221 25.91 11.75 9.35
C MET A 221 24.84 11.50 10.42
N ASN A 222 23.70 12.19 10.37
CA ASN A 222 22.62 12.07 11.35
C ASN A 222 21.24 11.93 10.65
N PRO A 223 20.92 10.77 10.05
CA PRO A 223 19.66 10.54 9.36
C PRO A 223 18.45 10.57 10.31
N GLU A 224 18.62 10.29 11.60
CA GLU A 224 17.55 10.37 12.60
C GLU A 224 17.03 11.81 12.76
N GLN A 225 17.90 12.81 12.60
CA GLN A 225 17.50 14.21 12.61
C GLN A 225 16.60 14.57 11.41
N VAL A 226 16.74 13.86 10.26
CA VAL A 226 15.85 14.04 9.10
C VAL A 226 14.43 13.61 9.45
N LEU A 227 14.26 12.45 10.10
CA LEU A 227 12.96 11.97 10.56
C LEU A 227 12.30 13.01 11.47
N LYS A 228 13.05 13.51 12.46
CA LYS A 228 12.57 14.54 13.39
C LYS A 228 12.10 15.78 12.65
N SER A 229 12.94 16.35 11.80
CA SER A 229 12.60 17.57 11.04
C SER A 229 11.42 17.37 10.08
N PHE A 230 11.27 16.16 9.52
CA PHE A 230 10.13 15.82 8.67
C PHE A 230 8.81 15.81 9.47
N TYR A 231 8.77 15.16 10.64
CA TYR A 231 7.55 15.10 11.45
C TYR A 231 7.28 16.36 12.29
N GLU A 232 8.26 17.24 12.46
CA GLU A 232 8.04 18.63 12.93
C GLU A 232 7.31 19.46 11.87
N LYS A 233 7.60 19.22 10.59
CA LYS A 233 6.98 19.92 9.46
C LYS A 233 5.61 19.35 9.09
N TYR A 234 5.45 18.03 9.18
CA TYR A 234 4.25 17.31 8.74
C TYR A 234 3.68 16.42 9.85
N THR A 235 2.40 16.64 10.18
CA THR A 235 1.67 15.67 11.02
C THR A 235 1.36 14.40 10.23
N LEU A 236 1.29 13.26 10.92
CA LEU A 236 0.92 11.98 10.29
C LEU A 236 -0.42 12.08 9.54
N LYS A 237 -1.41 12.77 10.12
CA LYS A 237 -2.70 13.02 9.46
C LYS A 237 -2.57 13.76 8.12
N GLN A 238 -1.72 14.80 8.06
CA GLN A 238 -1.46 15.54 6.82
C GLN A 238 -0.76 14.65 5.79
N ILE A 239 0.23 13.86 6.23
CA ILE A 239 0.95 12.94 5.35
C ILE A 239 0.00 11.94 4.70
N ARG A 240 -0.89 11.31 5.48
CA ARG A 240 -1.92 10.40 4.97
C ARG A 240 -2.82 11.04 3.93
N PHE A 241 -3.25 12.28 4.17
CA PHE A 241 -4.06 13.04 3.23
C PHE A 241 -3.30 13.36 1.93
N LEU A 242 -2.03 13.76 2.02
CA LEU A 242 -1.19 14.03 0.85
C LEU A 242 -0.94 12.77 0.03
N PHE A 243 -0.66 11.63 0.67
CA PHE A 243 -0.52 10.34 0.01
C PHE A 243 -1.80 9.90 -0.70
N TRP A 244 -2.96 10.08 -0.06
CA TRP A 244 -4.25 9.77 -0.68
C TRP A 244 -4.48 10.61 -1.94
N ASN A 245 -4.28 11.92 -1.86
CA ASN A 245 -4.45 12.80 -3.03
C ASN A 245 -3.46 12.46 -4.14
N TRP A 246 -2.23 12.11 -3.78
CA TRP A 246 -1.23 11.70 -4.75
C TRP A 246 -1.62 10.38 -5.43
N LEU A 247 -2.14 9.41 -4.67
CA LEU A 247 -2.59 8.12 -5.20
C LEU A 247 -3.78 8.31 -6.14
N ASP A 248 -4.79 9.05 -5.70
CA ASP A 248 -5.97 9.38 -6.48
C ASP A 248 -5.59 10.05 -7.81
N ALA A 249 -4.72 11.05 -7.76
CA ALA A 249 -4.22 11.74 -8.95
C ALA A 249 -3.39 10.83 -9.87
N GLY A 250 -2.62 9.88 -9.32
CA GLY A 250 -1.85 8.92 -10.11
C GLY A 250 -2.74 7.90 -10.81
N ILE A 251 -3.69 7.28 -10.08
CA ILE A 251 -4.56 6.22 -10.60
C ILE A 251 -5.57 6.76 -11.62
N SER A 252 -6.10 7.96 -11.39
CA SER A 252 -7.06 8.60 -12.30
C SER A 252 -6.43 9.27 -13.51
N ASN A 253 -5.09 9.24 -13.64
CA ASN A 253 -4.44 9.74 -14.84
C ASN A 253 -4.77 8.84 -16.04
N GLU A 254 -5.22 9.47 -17.13
CA GLU A 254 -5.38 8.84 -18.43
C GLU A 254 -4.32 9.44 -19.37
N GLY A 255 -3.19 8.76 -19.59
CA GLY A 255 -2.21 9.12 -20.62
C GLY A 255 -0.74 9.23 -20.20
N VAL A 256 -0.39 9.20 -18.91
CA VAL A 256 1.01 9.24 -18.45
C VAL A 256 1.30 8.14 -17.43
N GLY A 257 1.84 7.02 -17.93
CA GLY A 257 2.58 6.02 -17.15
C GLY A 257 1.75 4.96 -16.40
N TYR A 258 0.42 5.13 -16.34
CA TYR A 258 -0.50 4.19 -15.69
C TYR A 258 -1.76 3.98 -16.55
N ASP A 259 -1.56 3.64 -17.81
CA ASP A 259 -2.61 3.60 -18.83
C ASP A 259 -3.49 2.34 -18.67
N ASP A 260 -2.90 1.23 -18.21
CA ASP A 260 -3.60 -0.04 -18.00
C ASP A 260 -3.81 -0.42 -16.52
N GLY A 261 -4.49 -1.54 -16.29
CA GLY A 261 -4.78 -2.04 -14.94
C GLY A 261 -3.55 -2.61 -14.21
N ILE A 262 -2.58 -3.14 -14.95
CA ILE A 262 -1.36 -3.74 -14.40
C ILE A 262 -0.46 -2.63 -13.86
N GLU A 263 -0.24 -1.57 -14.64
CA GLU A 263 0.54 -0.41 -14.22
C GLU A 263 -0.06 0.25 -12.98
N ARG A 264 -1.39 0.43 -12.94
CA ARG A 264 -2.10 0.93 -11.75
C ARG A 264 -1.94 0.01 -10.52
N SER A 265 -1.84 -1.31 -10.73
CA SER A 265 -1.59 -2.25 -9.64
C SER A 265 -0.17 -2.09 -9.07
N PHE A 266 0.83 -1.81 -9.91
CA PHE A 266 2.17 -1.48 -9.44
C PHE A 266 2.21 -0.18 -8.65
N LEU A 267 1.40 0.81 -9.04
CA LEU A 267 1.27 2.05 -8.29
C LEU A 267 0.67 1.83 -6.89
N LEU A 268 -0.35 0.97 -6.77
CA LEU A 268 -0.91 0.59 -5.48
C LEU A 268 0.13 -0.09 -4.57
N LEU A 269 0.93 -1.00 -5.14
CA LEU A 269 2.01 -1.66 -4.42
C LEU A 269 3.11 -0.68 -3.98
N LEU A 270 3.48 0.26 -4.86
CA LEU A 270 4.43 1.33 -4.53
C LEU A 270 3.90 2.20 -3.40
N TYR A 271 2.64 2.64 -3.49
CA TYR A 271 1.95 3.39 -2.45
C TYR A 271 2.03 2.66 -1.11
N GLU A 272 1.69 1.38 -1.08
CA GLU A 272 1.69 0.58 0.16
C GLU A 272 3.08 0.52 0.79
N HIS A 273 4.12 0.25 0.00
CA HIS A 273 5.49 0.19 0.50
C HIS A 273 5.98 1.52 1.07
N ILE A 274 5.76 2.62 0.36
CA ILE A 274 6.17 3.95 0.82
C ILE A 274 5.38 4.34 2.07
N TYR A 275 4.09 4.05 2.09
CA TYR A 275 3.23 4.30 3.23
C TYR A 275 3.70 3.52 4.47
N CYS A 276 4.09 2.25 4.30
CA CYS A 276 4.71 1.45 5.37
C CYS A 276 6.01 2.08 5.88
N LEU A 277 6.90 2.54 4.98
CA LEU A 277 8.15 3.20 5.37
C LEU A 277 7.89 4.47 6.18
N VAL A 278 6.95 5.29 5.75
CA VAL A 278 6.59 6.55 6.42
C VAL A 278 5.92 6.29 7.77
N GLU A 279 5.07 5.28 7.90
CA GLU A 279 4.46 4.94 9.19
C GLU A 279 5.49 4.36 10.15
N ALA A 280 6.35 3.46 9.68
CA ALA A 280 7.44 2.91 10.49
C ALA A 280 8.42 4.00 10.96
N ALA A 281 8.79 4.93 10.08
CA ALA A 281 9.65 6.05 10.43
C ALA A 281 9.02 6.99 11.47
N TYR A 282 7.70 7.18 11.43
CA TYR A 282 6.98 7.94 12.45
C TYR A 282 7.14 7.28 13.83
N TYR A 283 6.92 5.97 13.91
CA TYR A 283 7.06 5.24 15.17
C TYR A 283 8.51 5.16 15.66
N LEU A 284 9.50 5.04 14.76
CA LEU A 284 10.91 5.17 15.13
C LEU A 284 11.21 6.53 15.78
N ASN A 285 10.74 7.61 15.16
CA ASN A 285 10.95 8.96 15.68
C ASN A 285 10.24 9.18 17.03
N ASP A 286 8.98 8.76 17.15
CA ASP A 286 8.22 8.87 18.40
C ASP A 286 8.90 8.09 19.54
N ASN A 287 9.36 6.87 19.27
CA ASN A 287 10.09 6.07 20.26
C ASN A 287 11.40 6.74 20.71
N ALA A 288 12.17 7.30 19.77
CA ALA A 288 13.43 8.00 20.08
C ALA A 288 13.22 9.29 20.89
N THR A 289 12.07 9.96 20.74
CA THR A 289 11.76 11.16 21.54
C THR A 289 11.27 10.86 22.95
N ARG A 290 10.87 9.62 23.23
CA ARG A 290 10.36 9.18 24.54
C ARG A 290 11.43 8.58 25.45
N SER A 291 12.54 8.11 24.89
CA SER A 291 13.72 7.57 25.59
C SER A 291 14.61 8.68 26.14
#